data_AF-B0YEB5-F1
#
_entry.id   AF-B0YEB5-F1
#
_cell.length_a   1.000
_cell.length_b   1.000
_cell.length_c   1.000
_cell.angle_alpha   90.00
_cell.angle_beta   90.00
_cell.angle_gamma   90.00
#
_symmetry.space_group_name_H-M   'P 1'
#
loop_
_entity.id
_entity.type
_entity.pdbx_description
1 polymer ?
#
loop_
_entity_poly.entity_id
_entity_poly.type
_entity_poly.pdbx_seq_one_letter_code
_entity_poly.pdbx_strand_id
1 'polypeptide(L)'
;MGSTKPRTSAQASAPKVQSLPEKTFIIDNGAYTLKAGYAPGFPPPEDLGQALSACSTIPNAIAKTRGNRIYIGAQLNSQVTDWNEMVFRRPVEKGYIVNWEAQKEIWDNAFFDEKTVRSKDLRIESPEDTTLVLTEAPNALPTLQKNADEIVMEEWGFGGYVRFVGPVLNAWNEVQSLFGDPIGQDSSSPISPKQCLLVVDSGYSHTTVTPVYKGQPIQRAIRRLDIGGKHLTNYLKEMVSMRQYNMVDETYIMNEVKEAVCFVSNNFAGDLEQTWQGNRKRGLTDAAEGITVDYVLPDPNTGKKGFMRPHDPLSNAKKRKSILSGGNAEALSEDVLILGNERFTVPEILFTPSDIGMKQAGIPDIILQSLSVLPTGLHPSFLANVLVVGGNTLIPGFLERLESELRQIASAECVVRVRRPHDPIRSTWLGASRLAANRAELRKFAITRQEYQEYGSSWAGRKFSGIL
;
A
#
# COMPACT_ATOMS: atom_id res chain seq x y z
N MET A 1 -6.62 3.59 82.01
CA MET A 1 -6.47 2.51 81.02
C MET A 1 -6.81 3.07 79.65
N GLY A 2 -5.82 3.35 78.81
CA GLY A 2 -6.04 3.74 77.41
C GLY A 2 -5.04 2.97 76.56
N SER A 3 -5.49 1.91 75.88
CA SER A 3 -4.63 1.11 75.01
C SER A 3 -4.51 1.80 73.65
N THR A 4 -3.33 2.30 73.32
CA THR A 4 -2.97 2.70 71.97
C THR A 4 -2.68 1.44 71.14
N LYS A 5 -3.54 1.15 70.15
CA LYS A 5 -3.26 0.12 69.14
C LYS A 5 -2.16 0.63 68.19
N PRO A 6 -1.19 -0.21 67.79
CA PRO A 6 -0.23 0.17 66.77
C PRO A 6 -0.91 0.21 65.40
N ARG A 7 -0.66 1.30 64.67
CA ARG A 7 -1.12 1.52 63.30
C ARG A 7 -0.25 0.65 62.39
N THR A 8 -0.84 -0.38 61.79
CA THR A 8 -0.17 -1.20 60.78
C THR A 8 0.20 -0.34 59.58
N SER A 9 1.49 -0.24 59.29
CA SER A 9 1.99 0.34 58.05
C SER A 9 1.56 -0.55 56.89
N ALA A 10 0.62 -0.08 56.07
CA ALA A 10 0.34 -0.70 54.79
C ALA A 10 1.62 -0.62 53.94
N GLN A 11 2.27 -1.76 53.72
CA GLN A 11 3.28 -1.86 52.67
C GLN A 11 2.57 -1.55 51.36
N ALA A 12 2.92 -0.42 50.74
CA ALA A 12 2.56 -0.14 49.37
C ALA A 12 3.15 -1.26 48.52
N SER A 13 2.28 -2.11 47.96
CA SER A 13 2.70 -3.11 46.98
C SER A 13 3.38 -2.35 45.83
N ALA A 14 4.60 -2.75 45.46
CA ALA A 14 5.24 -2.25 44.25
C ALA A 14 4.23 -2.32 43.07
N PRO A 15 4.13 -1.29 42.23
CA PRO A 15 3.18 -1.30 41.13
C PRO A 15 3.42 -2.55 40.29
N LYS A 16 2.39 -3.40 40.15
CA LYS A 16 2.45 -4.56 39.26
C LYS A 16 2.72 -4.03 37.86
N VAL A 17 3.85 -4.41 37.27
CA VAL A 17 4.17 -4.11 35.86
C VAL A 17 3.03 -4.68 35.02
N GLN A 18 2.26 -3.81 34.37
CA GLN A 18 1.16 -4.24 33.52
C GLN A 18 1.72 -5.00 32.32
N SER A 19 1.18 -6.18 32.02
CA SER A 19 1.55 -6.92 30.81
C SER A 19 0.77 -6.40 29.61
N LEU A 20 1.36 -6.47 28.41
CA LEU A 20 0.62 -6.21 27.17
C LEU A 20 -0.64 -7.10 27.07
N PRO A 21 -1.78 -6.56 26.62
CA PRO A 21 -3.00 -7.33 26.41
C PRO A 21 -2.82 -8.54 25.49
N GLU A 22 -3.77 -9.49 25.55
CA GLU A 22 -3.74 -10.70 24.72
C GLU A 22 -4.14 -10.46 23.27
N LYS A 23 -5.17 -9.62 23.05
CA LYS A 23 -5.61 -9.28 21.70
C LYS A 23 -4.66 -8.28 21.06
N THR A 24 -4.38 -8.48 19.78
CA THR A 24 -3.62 -7.52 18.98
C THR A 24 -4.44 -7.13 17.76
N PHE A 25 -4.70 -5.84 17.59
CA PHE A 25 -5.34 -5.27 16.40
C PHE A 25 -4.27 -4.58 15.56
N ILE A 26 -4.32 -4.77 14.25
CA ILE A 26 -3.31 -4.27 13.32
C ILE A 26 -3.97 -3.26 12.39
N ILE A 27 -3.32 -2.11 12.19
CA ILE A 27 -3.68 -1.11 11.19
C ILE A 27 -2.45 -0.86 10.31
N ASP A 28 -2.47 -1.43 9.10
CA ASP A 28 -1.62 -1.00 8.00
C ASP A 28 -2.26 0.25 7.34
N ASN A 29 -1.74 1.44 7.68
CA ASN A 29 -2.39 2.72 7.41
C ASN A 29 -1.95 3.30 6.05
N GLY A 30 -2.39 2.65 4.96
CA GLY A 30 -2.10 3.08 3.61
C GLY A 30 -2.84 4.36 3.20
N ALA A 31 -2.24 5.14 2.31
CA ALA A 31 -2.82 6.41 1.81
C ALA A 31 -4.06 6.23 0.92
N TYR A 32 -4.15 5.10 0.21
CA TYR A 32 -5.31 4.77 -0.63
C TYR A 32 -6.35 3.95 0.12
N THR A 33 -5.86 2.91 0.82
CA THR A 33 -6.66 1.96 1.61
C THR A 33 -5.92 1.58 2.90
N LEU A 34 -6.68 1.44 3.98
CA LEU A 34 -6.30 0.77 5.21
C LEU A 34 -6.38 -0.74 5.03
N LYS A 35 -5.50 -1.48 5.69
CA LYS A 35 -5.64 -2.94 5.89
C LYS A 35 -5.65 -3.19 7.38
N ALA A 36 -6.72 -3.78 7.87
CA ALA A 36 -6.93 -3.87 9.31
C ALA A 36 -7.64 -5.15 9.73
N GLY A 37 -7.40 -5.55 10.96
CA GLY A 37 -7.97 -6.76 11.57
C GLY A 37 -7.22 -7.22 12.79
N TYR A 38 -7.80 -8.16 13.53
CA TYR A 38 -7.12 -8.82 14.65
C TYR A 38 -6.08 -9.84 14.15
N ALA A 39 -4.95 -9.90 14.85
CA ALA A 39 -4.00 -10.99 14.68
C ALA A 39 -4.62 -12.30 15.22
N PRO A 40 -4.37 -13.44 14.56
CA PRO A 40 -4.77 -14.75 15.08
C PRO A 40 -3.92 -15.12 16.31
N GLY A 41 -4.38 -16.14 17.04
CA GLY A 41 -3.56 -16.79 18.06
C GLY A 41 -2.36 -17.52 17.46
N PHE A 42 -1.46 -18.01 18.33
CA PHE A 42 -0.36 -18.87 17.93
C PHE A 42 -0.78 -20.35 18.01
N PRO A 43 -0.39 -21.21 17.03
CA PRO A 43 0.30 -20.86 15.79
C PRO A 43 -0.65 -20.14 14.81
N PRO A 44 -0.15 -19.20 13.98
CA PRO A 44 -0.98 -18.55 12.98
C PRO A 44 -1.37 -19.54 11.87
N PRO A 45 -2.45 -19.27 11.11
CA PRO A 45 -2.88 -20.14 10.02
C PRO A 45 -1.78 -20.32 8.96
N GLU A 46 -1.52 -21.57 8.56
CA GLU A 46 -0.59 -21.90 7.48
C GLU A 46 -1.15 -21.51 6.11
N ASP A 47 -2.47 -21.70 5.91
CA ASP A 47 -3.15 -21.31 4.67
C ASP A 47 -3.22 -19.79 4.53
N LEU A 48 -2.71 -19.28 3.40
CA LEU A 48 -2.67 -17.85 3.12
C LEU A 48 -4.08 -17.23 3.02
N GLY A 49 -5.05 -17.98 2.49
CA GLY A 49 -6.44 -17.52 2.37
C GLY A 49 -7.09 -17.29 3.73
N GLN A 50 -6.91 -18.23 4.65
CA GLN A 50 -7.36 -18.12 6.05
C GLN A 50 -6.61 -17.02 6.81
N ALA A 51 -5.29 -16.92 6.64
CA ALA A 51 -4.52 -15.86 7.29
C ALA A 51 -4.98 -14.46 6.85
N LEU A 52 -5.32 -14.30 5.56
CA LEU A 52 -5.78 -13.03 4.99
C LEU A 52 -7.28 -12.79 5.16
N SER A 53 -8.08 -13.77 5.58
CA SER A 53 -9.53 -13.58 5.77
C SER A 53 -9.83 -12.63 6.94
N ALA A 54 -8.93 -12.55 7.92
CA ALA A 54 -9.00 -11.58 9.00
C ALA A 54 -8.61 -10.16 8.58
N CYS A 55 -8.05 -9.97 7.37
CA CYS A 55 -7.62 -8.67 6.86
C CYS A 55 -8.70 -8.00 6.02
N SER A 56 -9.31 -6.95 6.56
CA SER A 56 -10.24 -6.08 5.83
C SER A 56 -9.49 -4.96 5.11
N THR A 57 -9.78 -4.75 3.82
CA THR A 57 -9.27 -3.61 3.04
C THR A 57 -10.34 -2.52 2.96
N ILE A 58 -10.01 -1.33 3.46
CA ILE A 58 -10.97 -0.23 3.66
C ILE A 58 -10.41 1.02 2.95
N PRO A 59 -11.18 1.72 2.11
CA PRO A 59 -10.72 2.98 1.52
C PRO A 59 -10.30 3.99 2.60
N ASN A 60 -9.14 4.62 2.44
CA ASN A 60 -8.68 5.68 3.34
C ASN A 60 -9.04 7.05 2.75
N ALA A 61 -10.34 7.34 2.70
CA ALA A 61 -10.89 8.57 2.15
C ALA A 61 -12.27 8.91 2.72
N ILE A 62 -12.57 10.20 2.71
CA ILE A 62 -13.93 10.73 2.76
C ILE A 62 -14.25 11.21 1.34
N ALA A 63 -15.35 10.75 0.76
CA ALA A 63 -15.75 11.16 -0.57
C ALA A 63 -17.09 11.87 -0.56
N LYS A 64 -17.23 12.86 -1.43
CA LYS A 64 -18.44 13.66 -1.61
C LYS A 64 -18.92 13.51 -3.03
N THR A 65 -20.17 13.09 -3.18
CA THR A 65 -20.85 13.01 -4.48
C THR A 65 -21.30 14.39 -4.96
N ARG A 66 -21.64 14.51 -6.25
CA ARG A 66 -22.28 15.70 -6.84
C ARG A 66 -23.55 16.14 -6.10
N GLY A 67 -24.33 15.18 -5.59
CA GLY A 67 -25.52 15.41 -4.78
C GLY A 67 -25.24 15.83 -3.32
N ASN A 68 -24.00 16.20 -2.99
CA ASN A 68 -23.55 16.56 -1.64
C ASN A 68 -23.66 15.45 -0.58
N ARG A 69 -23.87 14.19 -0.97
CA ARG A 69 -23.81 13.05 -0.04
C ARG A 69 -22.35 12.71 0.27
N ILE A 70 -22.06 12.49 1.55
CA ILE A 70 -20.73 12.17 2.07
C ILE A 70 -20.69 10.68 2.42
N TYR A 71 -19.60 10.02 2.01
CA TYR A 71 -19.31 8.64 2.32
C TYR A 71 -17.92 8.54 2.94
N ILE A 72 -17.80 7.75 4.00
CA ILE A 72 -16.57 7.62 4.78
C ILE A 72 -16.08 6.18 4.69
N GLY A 73 -14.80 6.02 4.36
CA GLY A 73 -14.09 4.75 4.45
C GLY A 73 -14.84 3.56 3.86
N ALA A 74 -15.24 2.63 4.72
CA ALA A 74 -15.88 1.37 4.32
C ALA A 74 -17.23 1.57 3.60
N GLN A 75 -17.91 2.71 3.78
CA GLN A 75 -19.16 3.02 3.10
C GLN A 75 -18.97 3.15 1.57
N LEU A 76 -17.78 3.60 1.14
CA LEU A 76 -17.44 3.72 -0.28
C LEU A 76 -17.53 2.39 -1.03
N ASN A 77 -17.27 1.27 -0.34
CA ASN A 77 -17.31 -0.06 -0.96
C ASN A 77 -18.72 -0.68 -1.02
N SER A 78 -19.74 -0.18 -0.30
CA SER A 78 -21.10 -0.76 -0.32
C SER A 78 -22.20 0.19 -0.75
N GLN A 79 -22.05 1.47 -0.45
CA GLN A 79 -23.14 2.43 -0.56
C GLN A 79 -23.02 3.34 -1.79
N VAL A 80 -21.87 3.29 -2.48
CA VAL A 80 -21.63 4.06 -3.70
C VAL A 80 -21.85 3.17 -4.92
N THR A 81 -22.76 3.62 -5.78
CA THR A 81 -23.08 2.98 -7.06
C THR A 81 -22.64 3.85 -8.25
N ASP A 82 -22.67 5.17 -8.08
CA ASP A 82 -22.21 6.15 -9.06
C ASP A 82 -20.91 6.81 -8.60
N TRP A 83 -19.87 6.70 -9.43
CA TRP A 83 -18.52 7.19 -9.15
C TRP A 83 -18.18 8.47 -9.91
N ASN A 84 -19.11 8.96 -10.74
CA ASN A 84 -18.89 10.14 -11.59
C ASN A 84 -18.74 11.40 -10.74
N GLU A 85 -17.79 12.26 -11.14
CA GLU A 85 -17.49 13.55 -10.50
C GLU A 85 -17.31 13.47 -8.96
N MET A 86 -16.86 12.31 -8.43
CA MET A 86 -16.72 12.14 -6.99
C MET A 86 -15.45 12.82 -6.45
N VAL A 87 -15.64 13.70 -5.45
CA VAL A 87 -14.55 14.46 -4.83
C VAL A 87 -14.01 13.73 -3.62
N PHE A 88 -12.72 13.37 -3.65
CA PHE A 88 -12.06 12.65 -2.56
C PHE A 88 -11.23 13.59 -1.68
N ARG A 89 -11.46 13.54 -0.37
CA ARG A 89 -10.60 14.10 0.67
C ARG A 89 -9.87 12.96 1.36
N ARG A 90 -8.53 12.96 1.27
CA ARG A 90 -7.69 11.94 1.92
C ARG A 90 -6.90 12.57 3.06
N PRO A 91 -6.75 11.89 4.21
CA PRO A 91 -5.99 12.43 5.34
C PRO A 91 -4.47 12.37 5.13
N VAL A 92 -4.02 11.58 4.15
CA VAL A 92 -2.61 11.30 3.89
C VAL A 92 -2.09 12.11 2.71
N GLU A 93 -1.02 12.87 2.95
CA GLU A 93 -0.26 13.60 1.93
C GLU A 93 1.18 13.11 1.88
N LYS A 94 1.66 12.77 0.68
CA LYS A 94 3.03 12.25 0.48
C LYS A 94 3.36 11.07 1.42
N GLY A 95 2.38 10.27 1.80
CA GLY A 95 2.54 9.13 2.73
C GLY A 95 2.46 9.47 4.22
N TYR A 96 2.30 10.74 4.60
CA TYR A 96 2.18 11.18 5.98
C TYR A 96 0.73 11.58 6.29
N ILE A 97 0.23 11.20 7.47
CA ILE A 97 -1.09 11.64 7.94
C ILE A 97 -0.95 13.10 8.37
N VAL A 98 -1.52 14.01 7.60
CA VAL A 98 -1.46 15.46 7.86
C VAL A 98 -2.77 15.99 8.40
N ASN A 99 -3.89 15.36 8.05
CA ASN A 99 -5.21 15.71 8.53
C ASN A 99 -5.73 14.63 9.47
N TRP A 100 -5.42 14.81 10.76
CA TRP A 100 -5.78 13.87 11.81
C TRP A 100 -7.28 13.85 12.13
N GLU A 101 -7.99 14.96 11.93
CA GLU A 101 -9.45 15.01 12.08
C GLU A 101 -10.13 14.04 11.10
N ALA A 102 -9.76 14.11 9.81
CA ALA A 102 -10.28 13.21 8.80
C ALA A 102 -9.81 11.76 9.01
N GLN A 103 -8.55 11.55 9.44
CA GLN A 103 -8.05 10.20 9.72
C GLN A 103 -8.81 9.54 10.86
N LYS A 104 -9.08 10.30 11.92
CA LYS A 104 -9.84 9.86 13.08
C LYS A 104 -11.28 9.54 12.70
N GLU A 105 -11.95 10.39 11.92
CA GLU A 105 -13.31 10.12 11.43
C GLU A 105 -13.38 8.81 10.63
N ILE A 106 -12.39 8.55 9.78
CA ILE A 106 -12.28 7.30 9.03
C ILE A 106 -12.07 6.11 9.98
N TRP A 107 -11.19 6.23 10.97
CA TRP A 107 -10.93 5.15 11.92
C TRP A 107 -12.12 4.87 12.85
N ASP A 108 -12.76 5.90 13.38
CA ASP A 108 -13.96 5.78 14.22
C ASP A 108 -15.08 5.04 13.46
N ASN A 109 -15.30 5.41 12.19
CA ASN A 109 -16.25 4.73 11.30
C ASN A 109 -15.84 3.30 10.94
N ALA A 110 -14.54 3.05 10.77
CA ALA A 110 -14.04 1.76 10.31
C ALA A 110 -13.97 0.70 11.42
N PHE A 111 -13.74 1.12 12.67
CA PHE A 111 -13.35 0.19 13.75
C PHE A 111 -14.19 0.30 15.02
N PHE A 112 -14.85 1.42 15.28
CA PHE A 112 -15.51 1.66 16.58
C PHE A 112 -17.04 1.74 16.48
N ASP A 113 -17.57 2.40 15.44
CA ASP A 113 -19.01 2.63 15.29
C ASP A 113 -19.77 1.35 14.92
N GLU A 114 -20.61 0.89 15.83
CA GLU A 114 -21.44 -0.32 15.70
C GLU A 114 -22.32 -0.32 14.45
N LYS A 115 -22.75 0.86 13.99
CA LYS A 115 -23.67 0.97 12.85
C LYS A 115 -22.97 0.80 11.51
N THR A 116 -21.66 1.05 11.46
CA THR A 116 -20.91 1.17 10.21
C THR A 116 -19.86 0.07 10.06
N VAL A 117 -19.37 -0.48 11.18
CA VAL A 117 -18.51 -1.66 11.20
C VAL A 117 -19.30 -2.88 10.73
N ARG A 118 -18.98 -3.36 9.51
CA ARG A 118 -19.74 -4.45 8.85
C ARG A 118 -19.56 -5.82 9.48
N SER A 119 -18.38 -6.09 10.04
CA SER A 119 -18.05 -7.37 10.68
C SER A 119 -17.75 -7.14 12.14
N LYS A 120 -18.40 -7.91 13.01
CA LYS A 120 -18.07 -7.93 14.44
C LYS A 120 -16.58 -8.23 14.67
N ASP A 121 -15.97 -9.00 13.76
CA ASP A 121 -14.56 -9.38 13.83
C ASP A 121 -13.60 -8.23 13.51
N LEU A 122 -14.10 -7.07 13.07
CA LEU A 122 -13.29 -5.87 12.82
C LEU A 122 -13.52 -4.78 13.89
N ARG A 123 -14.54 -4.95 14.76
CA ARG A 123 -14.89 -3.95 15.77
C ARG A 123 -13.91 -4.00 16.94
N ILE A 124 -13.49 -2.83 17.39
CA ILE A 124 -12.70 -2.66 18.62
C ILE A 124 -13.65 -2.21 19.72
N GLU A 125 -14.07 -3.16 20.56
CA GLU A 125 -15.02 -2.89 21.66
C GLU A 125 -14.31 -2.42 22.94
N SER A 126 -13.11 -2.95 23.20
CA SER A 126 -12.33 -2.67 24.42
C SER A 126 -10.87 -2.38 24.06
N PRO A 127 -10.52 -1.13 23.71
CA PRO A 127 -9.14 -0.72 23.44
C PRO A 127 -8.18 -1.05 24.58
N GLU A 128 -8.62 -0.89 25.83
CA GLU A 128 -7.85 -1.17 27.05
C GLU A 128 -7.37 -2.63 27.15
N ASP A 129 -8.09 -3.56 26.51
CA ASP A 129 -7.78 -4.99 26.45
C ASP A 129 -7.11 -5.38 25.11
N THR A 130 -6.66 -4.40 24.34
CA THR A 130 -6.09 -4.60 23.00
C THR A 130 -4.73 -3.92 22.87
N THR A 131 -3.79 -4.60 22.21
CA THR A 131 -2.54 -4.01 21.72
C THR A 131 -2.74 -3.53 20.29
N LEU A 132 -2.46 -2.26 20.00
CA LEU A 132 -2.50 -1.74 18.64
C LEU A 132 -1.12 -1.81 17.97
N VAL A 133 -1.06 -2.44 16.80
CA VAL A 133 0.09 -2.36 15.88
C VAL A 133 -0.27 -1.39 14.75
N LEU A 134 0.39 -0.24 14.71
CA LEU A 134 0.18 0.79 13.69
C LEU A 134 1.40 0.87 12.76
N THR A 135 1.15 0.97 11.46
CA THR A 135 2.23 1.25 10.49
C THR A 135 2.29 2.73 10.11
N GLU A 136 3.49 3.19 9.79
CA GLU A 136 3.74 4.53 9.27
C GLU A 136 4.78 4.52 8.15
N ALA A 137 4.82 5.62 7.39
CA ALA A 137 5.87 5.86 6.40
C ALA A 137 7.20 6.22 7.10
N PRO A 138 8.35 5.88 6.49
CA PRO A 138 9.65 6.25 7.06
C PRO A 138 9.83 7.77 7.15
N ASN A 139 10.63 8.20 8.12
CA ASN A 139 10.97 9.61 8.36
C ASN A 139 9.74 10.51 8.60
N ALA A 140 8.68 9.99 9.21
CA ALA A 140 7.56 10.80 9.67
C ALA A 140 8.05 11.86 10.68
N LEU A 141 7.49 13.06 10.59
CA LEU A 141 7.84 14.15 11.51
C LEU A 141 7.41 13.78 12.94
N PRO A 142 8.24 14.05 13.97
CA PRO A 142 7.90 13.76 15.36
C PRO A 142 6.57 14.35 15.82
N THR A 143 6.16 15.51 15.28
CA THR A 143 4.87 16.12 15.59
C THR A 143 3.68 15.29 15.07
N LEU A 144 3.78 14.74 13.85
CA LEU A 144 2.72 13.87 13.31
C LEU A 144 2.68 12.55 14.09
N GLN A 145 3.86 12.04 14.44
CA GLN A 145 4.00 10.88 15.30
C GLN A 145 3.35 11.10 16.66
N LYS A 146 3.53 12.27 17.27
CA LYS A 146 2.93 12.62 18.56
C LYS A 146 1.40 12.62 18.49
N ASN A 147 0.81 13.19 17.43
CA ASN A 147 -0.65 13.19 17.25
C ASN A 147 -1.22 11.75 17.18
N ALA A 148 -0.50 10.83 16.53
CA ALA A 148 -0.87 9.41 16.51
C ALA A 148 -0.91 8.82 17.92
N ASP A 149 0.12 9.13 18.72
CA ASP A 149 0.26 8.61 20.08
C ASP A 149 -0.84 9.15 21.01
N GLU A 150 -1.15 10.45 20.93
CA GLU A 150 -2.21 11.08 21.71
C GLU A 150 -3.59 10.46 21.40
N ILE A 151 -3.93 10.29 20.11
CA ILE A 151 -5.19 9.65 19.71
C ILE A 151 -5.26 8.21 20.24
N VAL A 152 -4.20 7.42 20.06
CA VAL A 152 -4.22 6.00 20.42
C VAL A 152 -4.19 5.78 21.94
N MET A 153 -3.33 6.48 22.66
CA MET A 153 -3.05 6.20 24.07
C MET A 153 -3.87 7.05 25.04
N GLU A 154 -4.21 8.29 24.66
CA GLU A 154 -4.92 9.23 25.52
C GLU A 154 -6.42 9.23 25.21
N GLU A 155 -6.80 9.36 23.93
CA GLU A 155 -8.21 9.40 23.55
C GLU A 155 -8.85 8.01 23.53
N TRP A 156 -8.32 7.06 22.75
CA TRP A 156 -8.87 5.71 22.66
C TRP A 156 -8.45 4.82 23.82
N GLY A 157 -7.29 5.07 24.42
CA GLY A 157 -6.87 4.40 25.64
C GLY A 157 -6.44 2.94 25.47
N PHE A 158 -5.78 2.60 24.36
CA PHE A 158 -5.29 1.24 24.10
C PHE A 158 -4.39 0.71 25.23
N GLY A 159 -4.53 -0.57 25.56
CA GLY A 159 -3.74 -1.22 26.62
C GLY A 159 -2.27 -1.45 26.25
N GLY A 160 -2.00 -1.62 24.95
CA GLY A 160 -0.65 -1.72 24.40
C GLY A 160 -0.57 -1.05 23.03
N TYR A 161 0.63 -0.64 22.64
CA TYR A 161 0.81 0.12 21.39
C TYR A 161 2.23 -0.04 20.83
N VAL A 162 2.33 -0.11 19.51
CA VAL A 162 3.59 -0.07 18.78
C VAL A 162 3.41 0.55 17.40
N ARG A 163 4.44 1.28 16.97
CA ARG A 163 4.56 1.75 15.60
C ARG A 163 5.70 1.09 14.85
N PHE A 164 5.47 0.77 13.59
CA PHE A 164 6.49 0.27 12.68
C PHE A 164 6.53 1.06 11.39
N VAL A 165 7.74 1.24 10.84
CA VAL A 165 7.91 1.56 9.42
C VAL A 165 7.35 0.37 8.63
N GLY A 166 6.24 0.58 7.90
CA GLY A 166 5.44 -0.50 7.29
C GLY A 166 6.25 -1.58 6.57
N PRO A 167 7.14 -1.23 5.61
CA PRO A 167 7.94 -2.19 4.86
C PRO A 167 8.72 -3.21 5.71
N VAL A 168 9.12 -2.86 6.94
CA VAL A 168 9.88 -3.72 7.86
C VAL A 168 9.12 -5.01 8.20
N LEU A 169 7.79 -4.92 8.28
CA LEU A 169 6.96 -6.05 8.68
C LEU A 169 6.98 -7.18 7.65
N ASN A 170 7.32 -6.90 6.39
CA ASN A 170 7.46 -7.93 5.36
C ASN A 170 8.59 -8.93 5.64
N ALA A 171 9.56 -8.59 6.51
CA ALA A 171 10.58 -9.55 6.93
C ALA A 171 10.03 -10.69 7.80
N TRP A 172 8.85 -10.51 8.41
CA TRP A 172 8.17 -11.52 9.24
C TRP A 172 7.30 -12.47 8.43
N ASN A 173 7.19 -12.26 7.12
CA ASN A 173 6.57 -13.21 6.24
C ASN A 173 7.51 -14.37 5.93
N GLU A 174 6.93 -15.54 5.71
CA GLU A 174 7.59 -16.66 5.04
C GLU A 174 7.81 -16.28 3.57
N VAL A 175 9.01 -15.79 3.26
CA VAL A 175 9.42 -15.36 1.92
C VAL A 175 10.44 -16.30 1.29
N GLN A 176 11.00 -17.24 2.05
CA GLN A 176 12.03 -18.19 1.63
C GLN A 176 11.58 -19.00 0.41
N SER A 177 10.34 -19.49 0.45
CA SER A 177 9.71 -20.23 -0.66
C SER A 177 9.60 -19.41 -1.94
N LEU A 178 9.32 -18.10 -1.84
CA LEU A 178 9.30 -17.19 -3.00
C LEU A 178 10.67 -17.09 -3.70
N PHE A 179 11.75 -17.21 -2.93
CA PHE A 179 13.12 -17.18 -3.44
C PHE A 179 13.66 -18.56 -3.84
N GLY A 180 12.88 -19.63 -3.63
CA GLY A 180 13.31 -21.02 -3.85
C GLY A 180 14.31 -21.55 -2.81
N ASP A 181 14.44 -20.84 -1.67
CA ASP A 181 15.31 -21.26 -0.58
C ASP A 181 14.59 -22.36 0.25
N PRO A 182 15.31 -23.34 0.82
CA PRO A 182 14.70 -24.38 1.65
C PRO A 182 14.01 -23.77 2.87
N ILE A 183 12.81 -24.28 3.18
CA ILE A 183 12.05 -23.89 4.37
C ILE A 183 12.74 -24.52 5.58
N GLY A 184 13.46 -23.69 6.34
CA GLY A 184 14.20 -24.12 7.53
C GLY A 184 13.41 -24.04 8.84
N GLN A 185 12.13 -23.63 8.79
CA GLN A 185 11.27 -23.51 9.96
C GLN A 185 10.15 -24.55 9.90
N ASP A 186 10.10 -25.39 10.92
CA ASP A 186 8.93 -26.22 11.19
C ASP A 186 7.77 -25.31 11.66
N SER A 187 6.52 -25.61 11.32
CA SER A 187 5.38 -24.72 11.63
C SER A 187 5.14 -24.54 13.13
N SER A 188 5.71 -25.43 13.94
CA SER A 188 5.77 -25.36 15.41
C SER A 188 6.80 -24.36 15.96
N SER A 189 7.75 -23.91 15.14
CA SER A 189 8.83 -23.02 15.58
C SER A 189 8.37 -21.57 15.71
N PRO A 190 8.93 -20.79 16.66
CA PRO A 190 8.64 -19.38 16.76
C PRO A 190 9.01 -18.65 15.46
N ILE A 191 8.07 -17.84 14.94
CA ILE A 191 8.29 -17.06 13.73
C ILE A 191 9.46 -16.10 13.96
N SER A 192 10.43 -16.11 13.04
CA SER A 192 11.57 -15.20 13.06
C SER A 192 11.70 -14.46 11.73
N PRO A 193 12.17 -13.20 11.75
CA PRO A 193 12.28 -12.43 10.53
C PRO A 193 13.39 -12.96 9.62
N LYS A 194 13.22 -12.83 8.29
CA LYS A 194 14.30 -13.04 7.31
C LYS A 194 15.49 -12.14 7.68
N GLN A 195 16.69 -12.71 7.68
CA GLN A 195 17.89 -12.01 8.15
C GLN A 195 18.29 -10.83 7.27
N CYS A 196 18.18 -10.96 5.94
CA CYS A 196 18.44 -9.88 4.98
C CYS A 196 17.29 -9.85 3.98
N LEU A 197 16.62 -8.70 3.89
CA LEU A 197 15.53 -8.48 2.94
C LEU A 197 15.60 -7.04 2.44
N LEU A 198 15.62 -6.83 1.13
CA LEU A 198 15.49 -5.49 0.55
C LEU A 198 14.05 -5.31 0.08
N VAL A 199 13.27 -4.52 0.82
CA VAL A 199 11.84 -4.31 0.50
C VAL A 199 11.70 -3.09 -0.39
N VAL A 200 11.11 -3.26 -1.57
CA VAL A 200 10.71 -2.19 -2.49
C VAL A 200 9.19 -2.05 -2.40
N ASP A 201 8.71 -1.09 -1.62
CA ASP A 201 7.29 -0.82 -1.44
C ASP A 201 6.84 0.29 -2.39
N SER A 202 6.17 -0.07 -3.48
CA SER A 202 5.61 0.88 -4.45
C SER A 202 4.11 1.03 -4.25
N GLY A 203 3.75 2.01 -3.41
CA GLY A 203 2.38 2.28 -3.00
C GLY A 203 1.70 3.42 -3.74
N TYR A 204 0.60 3.92 -3.16
CA TYR A 204 -0.21 4.98 -3.77
C TYR A 204 0.48 6.35 -3.76
N SER A 205 1.11 6.74 -2.65
CA SER A 205 1.68 8.09 -2.53
C SER A 205 3.12 8.21 -3.00
N HIS A 206 3.93 7.16 -2.80
CA HIS A 206 5.37 7.16 -3.03
C HIS A 206 5.87 5.72 -3.14
N THR A 207 7.15 5.56 -3.49
CA THR A 207 7.86 4.29 -3.50
C THR A 207 9.04 4.35 -2.52
N THR A 208 9.25 3.32 -1.71
CA THR A 208 10.39 3.25 -0.78
C THR A 208 11.24 2.02 -1.03
N VAL A 209 12.54 2.15 -0.78
CA VAL A 209 13.49 1.05 -0.68
C VAL A 209 13.94 0.97 0.77
N THR A 210 13.61 -0.12 1.44
CA THR A 210 13.87 -0.35 2.86
C THR A 210 14.70 -1.62 3.04
N PRO A 211 16.02 -1.50 3.26
CA PRO A 211 16.84 -2.64 3.65
C PRO A 211 16.54 -3.02 5.10
N VAL A 212 16.12 -4.27 5.29
CA VAL A 212 15.77 -4.86 6.58
C VAL A 212 16.81 -5.91 6.95
N TYR A 213 17.41 -5.76 8.12
CA TYR A 213 18.36 -6.71 8.69
C TYR A 213 17.85 -7.24 10.02
N LYS A 214 17.66 -8.55 10.13
CA LYS A 214 17.13 -9.24 11.33
C LYS A 214 15.85 -8.60 11.88
N GLY A 215 14.91 -8.26 11.00
CA GLY A 215 13.64 -7.63 11.35
C GLY A 215 13.73 -6.16 11.76
N GLN A 216 14.87 -5.49 11.55
CA GLN A 216 15.07 -4.07 11.81
C GLN A 216 15.44 -3.29 10.54
N PRO A 217 14.93 -2.07 10.33
CA PRO A 217 15.34 -1.25 9.19
C PRO A 217 16.74 -0.69 9.37
N ILE A 218 17.54 -0.68 8.30
CA ILE A 218 18.78 0.13 8.28
C ILE A 218 18.43 1.55 7.86
N GLN A 219 18.03 2.38 8.82
CA GLN A 219 17.45 3.72 8.61
C GLN A 219 18.23 4.60 7.61
N ARG A 220 19.56 4.71 7.75
CA ARG A 220 20.42 5.51 6.85
C ARG A 220 20.42 5.06 5.38
N ALA A 221 20.00 3.82 5.12
CA ALA A 221 19.95 3.24 3.79
C ALA A 221 18.53 3.25 3.21
N ILE A 222 17.52 3.74 3.93
CA ILE A 222 16.19 3.92 3.35
C ILE A 222 16.27 4.98 2.24
N ARG A 223 15.69 4.68 1.09
CA ARG A 223 15.54 5.61 -0.03
C ARG A 223 14.07 5.72 -0.41
N ARG A 224 13.73 6.88 -0.98
CA ARG A 224 12.35 7.21 -1.33
C ARG A 224 12.32 7.91 -2.68
N LEU A 225 11.43 7.44 -3.53
CA LEU A 225 11.01 8.09 -4.76
C LEU A 225 9.63 8.70 -4.51
N ASP A 226 9.45 10.00 -4.76
CA ASP A 226 8.18 10.70 -4.54
C ASP A 226 7.16 10.46 -5.65
N ILE A 227 7.19 9.26 -6.24
CA ILE A 227 6.25 8.80 -7.25
C ILE A 227 5.58 7.52 -6.75
N GLY A 228 4.27 7.47 -6.94
CA GLY A 228 3.41 6.35 -6.58
C GLY A 228 2.15 6.37 -7.43
N GLY A 229 1.19 5.50 -7.14
CA GLY A 229 -0.02 5.32 -7.94
C GLY A 229 -0.84 6.60 -8.16
N LYS A 230 -0.85 7.55 -7.21
CA LYS A 230 -1.49 8.87 -7.36
C LYS A 230 -0.90 9.65 -8.53
N HIS A 231 0.43 9.65 -8.64
CA HIS A 231 1.15 10.36 -9.70
C HIS A 231 0.89 9.72 -11.05
N LEU A 232 0.86 8.37 -11.11
CA LEU A 232 0.49 7.63 -12.32
C LEU A 232 -0.92 8.00 -12.79
N THR A 233 -1.90 7.96 -11.87
CA THR A 233 -3.30 8.28 -12.20
C THR A 233 -3.44 9.73 -12.65
N ASN A 234 -2.78 10.68 -11.98
CA ASN A 234 -2.82 12.10 -12.37
C ASN A 234 -2.18 12.34 -13.74
N TYR A 235 -1.04 11.70 -14.02
CA TYR A 235 -0.36 11.85 -15.30
C TYR A 235 -1.18 11.24 -16.45
N LEU A 236 -1.83 10.08 -16.22
CA LEU A 236 -2.77 9.50 -17.18
C LEU A 236 -3.96 10.43 -17.44
N LYS A 237 -4.54 11.03 -16.39
CA LYS A 237 -5.64 12.00 -16.51
C LYS A 237 -5.25 13.16 -17.40
N GLU A 238 -4.08 13.76 -17.19
CA GLU A 238 -3.59 14.88 -17.99
C GLU A 238 -3.44 14.47 -19.46
N MET A 239 -2.81 13.33 -19.75
CA MET A 239 -2.61 12.86 -21.12
C MET A 239 -3.92 12.56 -21.86
N VAL A 240 -4.85 11.86 -21.22
CA VAL A 240 -6.15 11.53 -21.81
C VAL A 240 -6.99 12.80 -22.00
N SER A 241 -6.99 13.72 -21.03
CA SER A 241 -7.77 14.96 -21.08
C SER A 241 -7.32 15.92 -22.18
N MET A 242 -6.03 15.92 -22.53
CA MET A 242 -5.53 16.73 -23.63
C MET A 242 -5.87 16.15 -25.01
N ARG A 243 -6.08 14.84 -25.13
CA ARG A 243 -6.21 14.14 -26.42
C ARG A 243 -7.65 13.74 -26.77
N GLN A 244 -8.49 13.48 -25.76
CA GLN A 244 -9.80 12.86 -25.93
C GLN A 244 -10.85 13.56 -25.05
N TYR A 245 -11.34 12.87 -24.01
CA TYR A 245 -12.36 13.35 -23.09
C TYR A 245 -11.70 14.03 -21.89
N ASN A 246 -12.30 15.11 -21.39
CA ASN A 246 -11.86 15.72 -20.14
C ASN A 246 -12.15 14.79 -18.96
N MET A 247 -11.10 14.17 -18.42
CA MET A 247 -11.17 13.22 -17.29
C MET A 247 -10.57 13.82 -16.01
N VAL A 248 -10.45 15.16 -15.92
CA VAL A 248 -9.82 15.84 -14.78
C VAL A 248 -10.59 15.60 -13.48
N ASP A 249 -11.92 15.51 -13.51
CA ASP A 249 -12.73 15.26 -12.31
C ASP A 249 -12.98 13.75 -12.08
N GLU A 250 -12.68 12.92 -13.08
CA GLU A 250 -12.96 11.47 -13.09
C GLU A 250 -11.81 10.62 -12.51
N THR A 251 -11.40 10.96 -11.27
CA THR A 251 -10.21 10.35 -10.65
C THR A 251 -10.35 8.85 -10.38
N TYR A 252 -11.54 8.40 -9.98
CA TYR A 252 -11.80 6.98 -9.73
C TYR A 252 -11.74 6.18 -11.03
N ILE A 253 -12.45 6.64 -12.07
CA ILE A 253 -12.50 5.98 -13.37
C ILE A 253 -11.10 5.89 -13.98
N MET A 254 -10.31 6.96 -13.91
CA MET A 254 -8.95 6.93 -14.46
C MET A 254 -8.00 6.03 -13.66
N ASN A 255 -8.27 5.78 -12.38
CA ASN A 255 -7.55 4.75 -11.63
C ASN A 255 -7.88 3.35 -12.16
N GLU A 256 -9.16 3.04 -12.41
CA GLU A 256 -9.60 1.77 -12.99
C GLU A 256 -9.02 1.57 -14.40
N VAL A 257 -9.04 2.61 -15.24
CA VAL A 257 -8.43 2.59 -16.58
C VAL A 257 -6.95 2.24 -16.45
N LYS A 258 -6.20 2.95 -15.59
CA LYS A 258 -4.77 2.68 -15.36
C LYS A 258 -4.52 1.22 -14.95
N GLU A 259 -5.29 0.70 -14.00
CA GLU A 259 -5.13 -0.68 -13.52
C GLU A 259 -5.49 -1.73 -14.57
N ALA A 260 -6.43 -1.41 -15.47
CA ALA A 260 -6.85 -2.31 -16.54
C ALA A 260 -5.91 -2.32 -17.76
N VAL A 261 -5.34 -1.17 -18.13
CA VAL A 261 -4.68 -1.01 -19.44
C VAL A 261 -3.17 -0.83 -19.36
N CYS A 262 -2.62 -0.29 -18.27
CA CYS A 262 -1.21 0.07 -18.21
C CYS A 262 -0.31 -1.15 -18.00
N PHE A 263 0.91 -1.09 -18.54
CA PHE A 263 1.95 -2.11 -18.37
C PHE A 263 3.34 -1.45 -18.38
N VAL A 264 4.32 -2.11 -17.78
CA VAL A 264 5.73 -1.69 -17.84
C VAL A 264 6.38 -2.35 -19.05
N SER A 265 6.98 -1.54 -19.92
CA SER A 265 7.68 -2.03 -21.11
C SER A 265 9.10 -2.50 -20.77
N ASN A 266 9.54 -3.58 -21.41
CA ASN A 266 10.96 -4.01 -21.41
C ASN A 266 11.76 -3.41 -22.57
N ASN A 267 11.09 -2.85 -23.59
CA ASN A 267 11.71 -2.21 -24.75
C ASN A 267 10.98 -0.91 -25.06
N PHE A 268 11.17 0.09 -24.20
CA PHE A 268 10.45 1.35 -24.28
C PHE A 268 10.58 2.04 -25.64
N ALA A 269 11.80 2.08 -26.20
CA ALA A 269 12.06 2.69 -27.49
C ALA A 269 11.32 1.97 -28.63
N GLY A 270 11.31 0.64 -28.63
CA GLY A 270 10.59 -0.15 -29.63
C GLY A 270 9.08 0.01 -29.55
N ASP A 271 8.51 0.01 -28.35
CA ASP A 271 7.06 0.21 -28.14
C ASP A 271 6.63 1.64 -28.52
N LEU A 272 7.51 2.62 -28.29
CA LEU A 272 7.28 4.01 -28.72
C LEU A 272 7.32 4.15 -30.24
N GLU A 273 8.25 3.47 -30.92
CA GLU A 273 8.30 3.45 -32.37
C GLU A 273 7.07 2.76 -32.98
N GLN A 274 6.64 1.63 -32.42
CA GLN A 274 5.42 0.92 -32.82
C GLN A 274 4.16 1.78 -32.74
N THR A 275 4.05 2.62 -31.71
CA THR A 275 2.90 3.51 -31.50
C THR A 275 3.00 4.85 -32.24
N TRP A 276 4.11 5.12 -32.94
CA TRP A 276 4.31 6.39 -33.63
C TRP A 276 3.35 6.55 -34.82
N GLN A 277 2.59 7.66 -34.82
CA GLN A 277 1.59 7.94 -35.87
C GLN A 277 2.19 8.06 -37.28
N GLY A 278 3.49 8.33 -37.40
CA GLY A 278 4.19 8.34 -38.69
C GLY A 278 4.18 6.99 -39.40
N ASN A 279 4.12 5.88 -38.66
CA ASN A 279 4.12 4.53 -39.23
C ASN A 279 2.79 4.19 -39.94
N ARG A 280 1.67 4.75 -39.47
CA ARG A 280 0.37 4.64 -40.17
C ARG A 280 0.40 5.29 -41.56
N LYS A 281 1.14 6.39 -41.73
CA LYS A 281 1.31 7.05 -43.04
C LYS A 281 2.21 6.28 -44.00
N ARG A 282 3.02 5.35 -43.49
CA ARG A 282 3.96 4.51 -44.27
C ARG A 282 3.37 3.16 -44.67
N GLY A 283 2.10 2.88 -44.36
CA GLY A 283 1.43 1.61 -44.70
C GLY A 283 1.83 0.44 -43.80
N LEU A 284 2.50 0.69 -42.68
CA LEU A 284 2.83 -0.31 -41.67
C LEU A 284 1.65 -0.41 -40.69
N THR A 285 0.55 -1.06 -41.10
CA THR A 285 -0.72 -1.09 -40.36
C THR A 285 -0.68 -1.97 -39.11
N ASP A 286 0.20 -2.97 -39.09
CA ASP A 286 0.23 -4.01 -38.03
C ASP A 286 1.13 -3.63 -36.86
N ALA A 287 1.86 -2.49 -36.96
CA ALA A 287 2.92 -2.13 -36.02
C ALA A 287 2.44 -1.75 -34.62
N ALA A 288 1.15 -1.41 -34.42
CA ALA A 288 0.59 -1.06 -33.10
C ALA A 288 -0.39 -2.11 -32.56
N GLU A 289 -0.48 -3.26 -33.24
CA GLU A 289 -1.38 -4.35 -32.89
C GLU A 289 -0.98 -4.93 -31.51
N GLY A 290 -1.91 -4.89 -30.55
CA GLY A 290 -1.66 -5.30 -29.16
C GLY A 290 -1.27 -4.18 -28.19
N ILE A 291 -0.72 -3.05 -28.68
CA ILE A 291 -0.42 -1.89 -27.82
C ILE A 291 -1.61 -0.91 -27.75
N THR A 292 -2.32 -0.68 -28.85
CA THR A 292 -3.51 0.19 -28.78
C THR A 292 -4.74 -0.61 -28.34
N VAL A 293 -5.48 -0.12 -27.34
CA VAL A 293 -6.71 -0.74 -26.82
C VAL A 293 -7.84 0.28 -26.70
N ASP A 294 -9.06 -0.23 -26.74
CA ASP A 294 -10.27 0.52 -26.41
C ASP A 294 -10.67 0.20 -24.98
N TYR A 295 -10.86 1.22 -24.15
CA TYR A 295 -11.47 1.08 -22.84
C TYR A 295 -12.90 1.65 -22.89
N VAL A 296 -13.89 0.78 -22.72
CA VAL A 296 -15.30 1.18 -22.64
C VAL A 296 -15.54 1.75 -21.24
N LEU A 297 -15.97 3.00 -21.17
CA LEU A 297 -16.27 3.67 -19.90
C LEU A 297 -17.49 3.03 -19.22
N PRO A 298 -17.51 3.00 -17.88
CA PRO A 298 -18.66 2.48 -17.15
C PRO A 298 -19.91 3.33 -17.45
N ASP A 299 -21.05 2.67 -17.56
CA ASP A 299 -22.35 3.34 -17.72
C ASP A 299 -23.17 3.16 -16.43
N PRO A 300 -23.41 4.25 -15.67
CA PRO A 300 -24.17 4.19 -14.42
C PRO A 300 -25.61 3.72 -14.61
N ASN A 301 -26.22 3.98 -15.78
CA ASN A 301 -27.62 3.66 -16.03
C ASN A 301 -27.85 2.17 -16.25
N THR A 302 -26.89 1.51 -16.90
CA THR A 302 -26.95 0.07 -17.18
C THR A 302 -26.22 -0.77 -16.13
N GLY A 303 -25.53 -0.15 -15.18
CA GLY A 303 -24.72 -0.83 -14.16
C GLY A 303 -23.53 -1.59 -14.74
N LYS A 304 -23.15 -1.32 -15.99
CA LYS A 304 -22.03 -1.96 -16.66
C LYS A 304 -20.73 -1.36 -16.17
N LYS A 305 -19.85 -2.20 -15.64
CA LYS A 305 -18.47 -1.80 -15.31
C LYS A 305 -17.69 -1.55 -16.59
N GLY A 306 -16.73 -0.63 -16.51
CA GLY A 306 -15.80 -0.39 -17.60
C GLY A 306 -14.92 -1.62 -17.87
N PHE A 307 -14.50 -1.80 -19.12
CA PHE A 307 -13.66 -2.92 -19.51
C PHE A 307 -12.79 -2.59 -20.72
N MET A 308 -11.65 -3.27 -20.82
CA MET A 308 -10.72 -3.16 -21.93
C MET A 308 -11.06 -4.18 -23.03
N ARG A 309 -10.91 -3.77 -24.30
CA ARG A 309 -10.94 -4.66 -25.48
C ARG A 309 -9.86 -4.27 -26.50
N PRO A 310 -9.46 -5.17 -27.41
CA PRO A 310 -8.58 -4.81 -28.53
C PRO A 310 -9.16 -3.65 -29.34
N HIS A 311 -8.30 -2.73 -29.79
CA HIS A 311 -8.72 -1.57 -30.57
C HIS A 311 -9.27 -1.99 -31.94
N ASP A 312 -10.50 -1.58 -32.25
CA ASP A 312 -11.09 -1.75 -33.59
C ASP A 312 -11.14 -0.40 -34.33
N PRO A 313 -10.21 -0.13 -35.27
CA PRO A 313 -10.18 1.13 -36.01
C PRO A 313 -11.42 1.33 -36.90
N LEU A 314 -12.15 0.26 -37.22
CA LEU A 314 -13.39 0.30 -38.00
C LEU A 314 -14.63 0.48 -37.12
N SER A 315 -14.51 0.46 -35.80
CA SER A 315 -15.64 0.59 -34.87
C SER A 315 -16.46 1.86 -35.13
N ASN A 316 -15.80 3.01 -35.34
CA ASN A 316 -16.46 4.26 -35.69
C ASN A 316 -17.15 4.22 -37.05
N ALA A 317 -16.58 3.52 -38.04
CA ALA A 317 -17.18 3.33 -39.35
C ALA A 317 -18.41 2.40 -39.30
N LYS A 318 -18.31 1.31 -38.52
CA LYS A 318 -19.42 0.38 -38.24
C LYS A 318 -20.57 1.09 -37.51
N LYS A 319 -20.26 1.92 -36.52
CA LYS A 319 -21.24 2.75 -35.79
C LYS A 319 -21.95 3.72 -36.73
N ARG A 320 -21.21 4.46 -37.57
CA ARG A 320 -21.80 5.34 -38.60
C ARG A 320 -22.71 4.59 -39.57
N LYS A 321 -22.27 3.42 -40.05
CA LYS A 321 -23.07 2.58 -40.98
C LYS A 321 -24.35 2.06 -40.32
N SER A 322 -24.30 1.66 -39.06
CA SER A 322 -25.46 1.19 -38.30
C SER A 322 -26.50 2.29 -38.05
N ILE A 323 -26.03 3.51 -37.75
CA ILE A 323 -26.91 4.69 -37.59
C ILE A 323 -27.59 5.02 -38.93
N LEU A 324 -26.84 4.98 -40.03
CA LEU A 324 -27.37 5.21 -41.38
C LEU A 324 -28.36 4.14 -41.85
N SER A 325 -28.30 2.92 -41.32
CA SER A 325 -29.21 1.82 -41.62
C SER A 325 -30.43 1.72 -40.70
N GLY A 326 -30.74 2.75 -39.92
CA GLY A 326 -31.94 2.80 -39.07
C GLY A 326 -31.85 2.00 -37.76
N GLY A 327 -30.64 1.67 -37.29
CA GLY A 327 -30.45 1.07 -35.96
C GLY A 327 -30.73 2.08 -34.84
N ASN A 328 -31.27 1.62 -33.70
CA ASN A 328 -31.52 2.46 -32.52
C ASN A 328 -30.23 3.12 -32.03
N ALA A 329 -30.18 4.46 -32.08
CA ALA A 329 -29.00 5.25 -31.71
C ALA A 329 -28.64 5.17 -30.22
N GLU A 330 -29.63 4.98 -29.34
CA GLU A 330 -29.44 4.91 -27.88
C GLU A 330 -28.80 3.58 -27.41
N ALA A 331 -28.87 2.51 -28.22
CA ALA A 331 -28.29 1.21 -27.87
C ALA A 331 -26.79 1.09 -28.24
N LEU A 332 -26.20 2.13 -28.85
CA LEU A 332 -24.89 2.09 -29.52
C LEU A 332 -23.89 3.16 -29.03
N SER A 333 -24.23 4.00 -28.04
CA SER A 333 -23.31 4.98 -27.49
C SER A 333 -22.54 4.45 -26.29
N GLU A 334 -21.65 3.48 -26.54
CA GLU A 334 -20.52 3.26 -25.63
C GLU A 334 -19.58 4.46 -25.74
N ASP A 335 -19.26 5.10 -24.62
CA ASP A 335 -18.15 6.04 -24.55
C ASP A 335 -16.85 5.26 -24.39
N VAL A 336 -15.88 5.53 -25.23
CA VAL A 336 -14.66 4.73 -25.36
C VAL A 336 -13.45 5.63 -25.31
N LEU A 337 -12.49 5.30 -24.45
CA LEU A 337 -11.15 5.85 -24.46
C LEU A 337 -10.25 4.97 -25.32
N ILE A 338 -9.48 5.57 -26.22
CA ILE A 338 -8.48 4.86 -27.04
C ILE A 338 -7.11 5.06 -26.40
N LEU A 339 -6.51 4.02 -25.84
CA LEU A 339 -5.23 4.12 -25.14
C LEU A 339 -4.15 3.43 -25.98
N GLY A 340 -3.08 4.16 -26.31
CA GLY A 340 -1.92 3.69 -27.04
C GLY A 340 -0.66 3.80 -26.17
N ASN A 341 0.18 4.80 -26.46
CA ASN A 341 1.47 4.91 -25.79
C ASN A 341 1.37 5.28 -24.30
N GLU A 342 0.25 5.87 -23.86
CA GLU A 342 0.03 6.23 -22.45
C GLU A 342 0.09 5.01 -21.53
N ARG A 343 -0.22 3.82 -22.07
CA ARG A 343 -0.23 2.55 -21.31
C ARG A 343 1.13 2.19 -20.73
N PHE A 344 2.22 2.52 -21.41
CA PHE A 344 3.58 2.23 -20.95
C PHE A 344 4.39 3.48 -20.61
N THR A 345 4.05 4.65 -21.17
CA THR A 345 4.70 5.91 -20.77
C THR A 345 4.28 6.37 -19.38
N VAL A 346 3.06 6.06 -18.92
CA VAL A 346 2.64 6.39 -17.54
C VAL A 346 3.46 5.61 -16.53
N PRO A 347 3.56 4.27 -16.56
CA PRO A 347 4.37 3.54 -15.58
C PRO A 347 5.88 3.80 -15.70
N GLU A 348 6.37 4.23 -16.87
CA GLU A 348 7.80 4.53 -17.08
C GLU A 348 8.33 5.57 -16.10
N ILE A 349 7.50 6.50 -15.60
CA ILE A 349 7.97 7.53 -14.64
C ILE A 349 8.44 6.94 -13.30
N LEU A 350 8.15 5.66 -13.01
CA LEU A 350 8.74 4.94 -11.87
C LEU A 350 10.22 4.56 -12.11
N PHE A 351 10.60 4.35 -13.37
CA PHE A 351 11.93 3.93 -13.80
C PHE A 351 12.75 5.13 -14.32
N THR A 352 12.09 6.10 -14.97
CA THR A 352 12.71 7.30 -15.53
C THR A 352 11.92 8.57 -15.13
N PRO A 353 11.94 8.99 -13.84
CA PRO A 353 11.21 10.17 -13.37
C PRO A 353 11.58 11.48 -14.09
N SER A 354 12.81 11.56 -14.61
CA SER A 354 13.34 12.75 -15.29
C SER A 354 12.56 13.16 -16.52
N ASP A 355 11.84 12.22 -17.16
CA ASP A 355 11.08 12.45 -18.39
C ASP A 355 9.92 13.44 -18.18
N ILE A 356 9.42 13.54 -16.95
CA ILE A 356 8.41 14.53 -16.55
C ILE A 356 9.02 15.72 -15.77
N GLY A 357 10.34 15.89 -15.85
CA GLY A 357 11.07 16.99 -15.18
C GLY A 357 11.31 16.78 -13.68
N MET A 358 11.00 15.60 -13.13
CA MET A 358 11.32 15.29 -11.73
C MET A 358 12.80 14.94 -11.59
N LYS A 359 13.53 15.70 -10.76
CA LYS A 359 14.95 15.48 -10.47
C LYS A 359 15.14 14.38 -9.40
N GLN A 360 14.61 13.19 -9.64
CA GLN A 360 14.79 12.01 -8.80
C GLN A 360 15.21 10.82 -9.66
N ALA A 361 15.94 9.88 -9.06
CA ALA A 361 16.35 8.66 -9.73
C ALA A 361 15.21 7.62 -9.74
N GLY A 362 15.19 6.73 -10.72
CA GLY A 362 14.22 5.65 -10.80
C GLY A 362 14.42 4.56 -9.74
N ILE A 363 13.50 3.60 -9.69
CA ILE A 363 13.53 2.49 -8.73
C ILE A 363 14.89 1.73 -8.70
N PRO A 364 15.49 1.31 -9.82
CA PRO A 364 16.77 0.59 -9.79
C PRO A 364 17.91 1.43 -9.20
N ASP A 365 17.97 2.71 -9.57
CA ASP A 365 19.02 3.62 -9.10
C ASP A 365 18.88 3.92 -7.60
N ILE A 366 17.66 4.14 -7.10
CA ILE A 366 17.47 4.34 -5.65
C ILE A 366 17.78 3.06 -4.85
N ILE A 367 17.65 1.88 -5.45
CA ILE A 367 18.13 0.62 -4.86
C ILE A 367 19.66 0.65 -4.75
N LEU A 368 20.38 1.03 -5.81
CA LEU A 368 21.85 1.15 -5.72
C LEU A 368 22.29 2.24 -4.74
N GLN A 369 21.59 3.38 -4.68
CA GLN A 369 21.85 4.43 -3.69
C GLN A 369 21.59 3.97 -2.25
N SER A 370 20.67 3.03 -2.05
CA SER A 370 20.44 2.37 -0.76
C SER A 370 21.61 1.46 -0.42
N LEU A 371 22.05 0.62 -1.36
CA LEU A 371 23.17 -0.30 -1.18
C LEU A 371 24.50 0.42 -1.00
N SER A 372 24.74 1.55 -1.67
CA SER A 372 26.03 2.26 -1.66
C SER A 372 26.45 2.76 -0.28
N VAL A 373 25.50 2.99 0.63
CA VAL A 373 25.79 3.35 2.02
C VAL A 373 25.95 2.14 2.93
N LEU A 374 25.65 0.93 2.46
CA LEU A 374 25.82 -0.31 3.21
C LEU A 374 27.22 -0.91 2.97
N PRO A 375 27.78 -1.67 3.94
CA PRO A 375 28.99 -2.45 3.71
C PRO A 375 28.84 -3.37 2.49
N THR A 376 29.86 -3.41 1.63
CA THR A 376 29.85 -4.17 0.36
C THR A 376 29.56 -5.66 0.56
N GLY A 377 30.03 -6.24 1.67
CA GLY A 377 29.73 -7.64 2.03
C GLY A 377 28.25 -7.96 2.23
N LEU A 378 27.38 -6.96 2.42
CA LEU A 378 25.92 -7.17 2.52
C LEU A 378 25.21 -7.11 1.16
N HIS A 379 25.85 -6.55 0.12
CA HIS A 379 25.21 -6.33 -1.18
C HIS A 379 24.73 -7.63 -1.83
N PRO A 380 25.51 -8.74 -1.86
CA PRO A 380 25.03 -10.00 -2.46
C PRO A 380 23.79 -10.53 -1.76
N SER A 381 23.73 -10.42 -0.43
CA SER A 381 22.60 -10.90 0.36
C SER A 381 21.33 -10.07 0.13
N PHE A 382 21.44 -8.73 0.05
CA PHE A 382 20.28 -7.89 -0.24
C PHE A 382 19.78 -8.04 -1.68
N LEU A 383 20.68 -8.09 -2.67
CA LEU A 383 20.31 -8.29 -4.08
C LEU A 383 19.72 -9.67 -4.36
N ALA A 384 20.14 -10.70 -3.62
CA ALA A 384 19.54 -12.02 -3.70
C ALA A 384 18.16 -12.09 -3.01
N ASN A 385 17.74 -11.06 -2.28
CA ASN A 385 16.49 -11.06 -1.50
C ASN A 385 15.73 -9.75 -1.70
N VAL A 386 15.48 -9.35 -2.96
CA VAL A 386 14.65 -8.17 -3.27
C VAL A 386 13.18 -8.58 -3.30
N LEU A 387 12.38 -8.02 -2.38
CA LEU A 387 10.94 -8.25 -2.29
C LEU A 387 10.20 -6.98 -2.69
N VAL A 388 9.36 -7.07 -3.72
CA VAL A 388 8.51 -5.95 -4.17
C VAL A 388 7.10 -6.11 -3.57
N VAL A 389 6.57 -5.05 -2.99
CA VAL A 389 5.22 -4.99 -2.39
C VAL A 389 4.52 -3.68 -2.76
N GLY A 390 3.23 -3.57 -2.46
CA GLY A 390 2.43 -2.40 -2.80
C GLY A 390 1.70 -2.52 -4.14
N GLY A 391 0.70 -1.65 -4.35
CA GLY A 391 -0.25 -1.77 -5.46
C GLY A 391 0.36 -1.57 -6.86
N ASN A 392 1.37 -0.71 -7.02
CA ASN A 392 1.96 -0.50 -8.36
C ASN A 392 2.74 -1.71 -8.85
N THR A 393 3.15 -2.62 -7.95
CA THR A 393 3.84 -3.85 -8.34
C THR A 393 2.94 -4.83 -9.07
N LEU A 394 1.62 -4.60 -9.09
CA LEU A 394 0.65 -5.37 -9.88
C LEU A 394 0.63 -4.99 -11.36
N ILE A 395 1.27 -3.88 -11.74
CA ILE A 395 1.36 -3.49 -13.15
C ILE A 395 2.14 -4.60 -13.91
N PRO A 396 1.58 -5.17 -14.99
CA PRO A 396 2.26 -6.21 -15.78
C PRO A 396 3.65 -5.73 -16.25
N GLY A 397 4.66 -6.61 -16.21
CA GLY A 397 6.04 -6.29 -16.62
C GLY A 397 6.90 -5.63 -15.54
N PHE A 398 6.33 -5.22 -14.40
CA PHE A 398 7.06 -4.50 -13.35
C PHE A 398 8.24 -5.31 -12.79
N LEU A 399 8.03 -6.60 -12.51
CA LEU A 399 9.05 -7.47 -11.92
C LEU A 399 10.18 -7.73 -12.92
N GLU A 400 9.81 -8.08 -14.15
CA GLU A 400 10.73 -8.43 -15.23
C GLU A 400 11.64 -7.24 -15.57
N ARG A 401 11.05 -6.04 -15.69
CA ARG A 401 11.79 -4.80 -15.94
C ARG A 401 12.78 -4.52 -14.81
N LEU A 402 12.31 -4.56 -13.56
CA LEU A 402 13.15 -4.26 -12.40
C LEU A 402 14.30 -5.28 -12.23
N GLU A 403 14.02 -6.58 -12.40
CA GLU A 403 15.06 -7.61 -12.31
C GLU A 403 16.10 -7.45 -13.43
N SER A 404 15.66 -7.17 -14.65
CA SER A 404 16.54 -6.90 -15.80
C SER A 404 17.46 -5.69 -15.56
N GLU A 405 16.91 -4.55 -15.14
CA GLU A 405 17.71 -3.34 -14.89
C GLU A 405 18.66 -3.50 -13.71
N LEU A 406 18.20 -4.09 -12.60
CA LEU A 406 19.06 -4.40 -11.46
C LEU A 406 20.20 -5.33 -11.85
N ARG A 407 19.93 -6.33 -12.70
CA ARG A 407 20.98 -7.22 -13.19
C ARG A 407 22.02 -6.48 -14.03
N GLN A 408 21.61 -5.54 -14.88
CA GLN A 408 22.53 -4.76 -15.71
C GLN A 408 23.47 -3.87 -14.88
N ILE A 409 23.01 -3.35 -13.75
CA ILE A 409 23.77 -2.40 -12.93
C ILE A 409 24.47 -3.05 -11.71
N ALA A 410 24.06 -4.23 -11.28
CA ALA A 410 24.69 -4.95 -10.17
C ALA A 410 25.99 -5.65 -10.58
N SER A 411 26.94 -5.80 -9.64
CA SER A 411 28.17 -6.58 -9.83
C SER A 411 27.85 -8.01 -10.30
N ALA A 412 28.64 -8.52 -11.26
CA ALA A 412 28.47 -9.84 -11.85
C ALA A 412 28.49 -10.99 -10.83
N GLU A 413 29.17 -10.80 -9.69
CA GLU A 413 29.26 -11.77 -8.60
C GLU A 413 27.99 -11.87 -7.75
N CYS A 414 27.19 -10.82 -7.70
CA CYS A 414 25.94 -10.80 -6.93
C CYS A 414 24.87 -11.60 -7.68
N VAL A 415 24.12 -12.46 -7.01
CA VAL A 415 22.87 -13.01 -7.58
C VAL A 415 21.76 -11.97 -7.36
N VAL A 416 21.01 -11.63 -8.41
CA VAL A 416 19.86 -10.71 -8.33
C VAL A 416 18.59 -11.54 -8.42
N ARG A 417 17.70 -11.44 -7.42
CA ARG A 417 16.38 -12.08 -7.43
C ARG A 417 15.34 -11.07 -6.98
N VAL A 418 14.35 -10.78 -7.83
CA VAL A 418 13.22 -9.92 -7.49
C VAL A 418 11.97 -10.78 -7.37
N ARG A 419 11.30 -10.76 -6.22
CA ARG A 419 10.11 -11.57 -5.96
C ARG A 419 8.98 -10.71 -5.43
N ARG A 420 7.74 -11.11 -5.74
CA ARG A 420 6.51 -10.50 -5.25
C ARG A 420 5.70 -11.57 -4.53
N PRO A 421 5.13 -11.29 -3.34
CA PRO A 421 4.21 -12.22 -2.70
C PRO A 421 2.92 -12.35 -3.52
N HIS A 422 2.13 -13.40 -3.26
CA HIS A 422 0.84 -13.60 -3.94
C HIS A 422 -0.11 -12.41 -3.76
N ASP A 423 -0.14 -11.83 -2.55
CA ASP A 423 -0.91 -10.61 -2.26
C ASP A 423 0.02 -9.47 -1.79
N PRO A 424 0.57 -8.66 -2.73
CA PRO A 424 1.47 -7.55 -2.39
C PRO A 424 0.75 -6.38 -1.72
N ILE A 425 -0.59 -6.32 -1.76
CA ILE A 425 -1.39 -5.25 -1.18
C ILE A 425 -1.54 -5.47 0.34
N ARG A 426 -1.74 -6.72 0.78
CA ARG A 426 -1.93 -7.11 2.19
C ARG A 426 -0.68 -7.71 2.85
N SER A 427 0.43 -7.87 2.11
CA SER A 427 1.69 -8.46 2.60
C SER A 427 2.23 -7.81 3.88
N THR A 428 2.21 -6.48 3.98
CA THR A 428 2.67 -5.74 5.16
C THR A 428 1.82 -6.07 6.40
N TRP A 429 0.49 -6.06 6.26
CA TRP A 429 -0.44 -6.48 7.31
C TRP A 429 -0.22 -7.94 7.73
N LEU A 430 0.00 -8.85 6.77
CA LEU A 430 0.26 -10.25 7.07
C LEU A 430 1.55 -10.44 7.88
N GLY A 431 2.61 -9.69 7.56
CA GLY A 431 3.85 -9.71 8.32
C GLY A 431 3.65 -9.19 9.75
N ALA A 432 2.85 -8.14 9.91
CA ALA A 432 2.44 -7.63 11.22
C ALA A 432 1.68 -8.68 12.04
N SER A 433 0.76 -9.41 11.39
CA SER A 433 -0.04 -10.48 11.97
C SER A 433 0.82 -11.64 12.46
N ARG A 434 1.83 -12.03 11.67
CA ARG A 434 2.82 -13.04 12.03
C ARG A 434 3.73 -12.60 13.19
N LEU A 435 4.18 -11.35 13.20
CA LEU A 435 4.90 -10.77 14.35
C LEU A 435 4.02 -10.78 15.61
N ALA A 436 2.76 -10.38 15.50
CA ALA A 436 1.84 -10.31 16.63
C ALA A 436 1.57 -11.70 17.26
N ALA A 437 1.49 -12.75 16.44
CA ALA A 437 1.41 -14.13 16.93
C ALA A 437 2.66 -14.54 17.74
N ASN A 438 3.83 -13.97 17.45
CA ASN A 438 5.03 -14.13 18.28
C ASN A 438 5.08 -13.07 19.41
N ARG A 439 4.32 -13.35 20.48
CA ARG A 439 4.20 -12.46 21.64
C ARG A 439 5.51 -12.08 22.32
N ALA A 440 6.52 -12.96 22.30
CA ALA A 440 7.82 -12.69 22.91
C ALA A 440 8.60 -11.63 22.11
N GLU A 441 8.52 -11.68 20.78
CA GLU A 441 9.11 -10.66 19.92
C GLU A 441 8.32 -9.35 19.94
N LEU A 442 6.98 -9.39 19.89
CA LEU A 442 6.14 -8.19 19.98
C LEU A 442 6.46 -7.36 21.23
N ARG A 443 6.65 -8.03 22.39
CA ARG A 443 7.02 -7.39 23.68
C ARG A 443 8.32 -6.59 23.64
N LYS A 444 9.22 -6.86 22.70
CA LYS A 444 10.48 -6.10 22.57
C LYS A 444 10.27 -4.70 21.99
N PHE A 445 9.19 -4.53 21.22
CA PHE A 445 8.89 -3.31 20.47
C PHE A 445 7.73 -2.52 21.07
N ALA A 446 6.70 -3.22 21.54
CA ALA A 446 5.49 -2.60 22.05
C ALA A 446 5.65 -2.05 23.46
N ILE A 447 4.90 -0.99 23.73
CA ILE A 447 4.79 -0.35 25.04
C ILE A 447 3.39 -0.56 25.60
N THR A 448 3.29 -0.52 26.92
CA THR A 448 2.03 -0.57 27.66
C THR A 448 1.47 0.83 27.86
N ARG A 449 0.16 0.92 28.15
CA ARG A 449 -0.47 2.19 28.52
C ARG A 449 0.16 2.83 29.75
N GLN A 450 0.53 2.02 30.74
CA GLN A 450 1.19 2.47 31.96
C GLN A 450 2.56 3.13 31.67
N GLU A 451 3.39 2.50 30.84
CA GLU A 451 4.68 3.08 30.43
C GLU A 451 4.50 4.40 29.66
N TYR A 452 3.49 4.48 28.78
CA TYR A 452 3.20 5.74 28.08
C TYR A 452 2.77 6.85 29.04
N GLN A 453 1.93 6.56 30.04
CA GLN A 453 1.51 7.54 31.05
C GLN A 453 2.66 8.02 31.92
N GLU A 454 3.67 7.18 32.15
CA GLU A 454 4.86 7.53 32.95
C GLU A 454 5.89 8.34 32.15
N TYR A 455 6.17 7.96 30.89
CA TYR A 455 7.29 8.51 30.12
C TYR A 455 6.89 9.41 28.93
N GLY A 456 5.64 9.36 28.50
CA GLY A 456 5.06 10.17 27.42
C GLY A 456 5.52 9.81 25.99
N SER A 457 4.96 10.53 25.00
CA SER A 457 5.17 10.28 23.57
C SER A 457 6.64 10.39 23.12
N SER A 458 7.43 11.32 23.68
CA SER A 458 8.85 11.45 23.30
C SER A 458 9.68 10.21 23.66
N TRP A 459 9.35 9.54 24.76
CA TRP A 459 9.98 8.26 25.11
C TRP A 459 9.49 7.14 24.19
N ALA A 460 8.17 7.07 23.94
CA ALA A 460 7.58 6.09 23.01
C ALA A 460 8.22 6.17 21.62
N GLY A 461 8.41 7.37 21.06
CA GLY A 461 9.08 7.58 19.77
C GLY A 461 10.54 7.09 19.74
N ARG A 462 11.29 7.27 20.84
CA ARG A 462 12.64 6.70 20.97
C ARG A 462 12.63 5.17 21.06
N LYS A 463 11.61 4.60 21.73
CA LYS A 463 11.44 3.15 21.80
C LYS A 463 11.12 2.54 20.43
N PHE A 464 10.17 3.12 19.70
CA PHE A 464 9.76 2.64 18.38
C PHE A 464 10.84 2.83 17.30
N SER A 465 11.73 3.82 17.44
CA SER A 465 12.87 4.00 16.54
C SER A 465 14.06 3.08 16.82
N GLY A 466 13.98 2.24 17.87
CA GLY A 466 15.04 1.30 18.24
C GLY A 466 16.27 1.95 18.89
N ILE A 467 16.11 3.17 19.43
CA ILE A 467 17.18 3.90 20.14
C ILE A 467 17.30 3.41 21.61
N LEU A 468 16.22 2.83 22.16
CA LEU A 468 16.12 2.29 23.53
C LEU A 468 15.89 0.77 23.51
#